data_AF-A0A941S152-F1
#
_entry.id   AF-A0A941S152-F1
#
_cell.length_a   1.000
_cell.length_b   1.000
_cell.length_c   1.000
_cell.angle_alpha   90.00
_cell.angle_beta   90.00
_cell.angle_gamma   90.00
#
_symmetry.space_group_name_H-M   'P 1'
#
loop_
_entity.id
_entity.type
_entity.pdbx_description
1 polymer ?
#
loop_
_entity_poly.entity_id
_entity_poly.type
_entity_poly.pdbx_seq_one_letter_code
_entity_poly.pdbx_strand_id
1 'polypeptide(L)'
;HAWAGEDPLAAEAFKAASNHEADFESAVDYLVLSRLLKLPQQNRVFGYTQRFQVNSVSRLLTALDQQPRFVRDDVDEGAAARQEVRPTAAYHLQDRDSSHVAPAELTFDTVPRNIAELLIYDHAEGAAHGLAVMFSYGSDALQTHQQTLLAVGGDNLQVLGEPRAGRGLSAELFPLFANLDFPKGMSTPQVDAIRLKRSEVSQNEIWPGVPQEALGGKTPAEAAQVPELQKALAAAIVDFEIQAQSMGIRVDGAVLRARFGIPAVELKVPTESEIRALSVLQLRHVDYTKLPDEDLFTETEHARILQVGRIYAPLLEEGVKRPGLQDRMQLIAVATALSRLYVSEMNYEASIHWTLKGKQAAIEKHDSVQNMLLWELQELGLRKHFPDDSEVPALAAKLWNYYLPKLPEARSIIEFVLKDVTAPGPWNSAVPELVTGTAADASSGSGLWTPESAAAASGSSKLWLPGSE
;
A
#
# COMPACT_ATOMS: atom_id res chain seq x y z
N HIS A 1 -29.30 12.96 -4.65
CA HIS A 1 -28.15 13.67 -5.23
C HIS A 1 -26.98 12.75 -5.53
N ALA A 2 -26.23 12.22 -4.54
CA ALA A 2 -25.03 11.39 -4.82
C ALA A 2 -25.31 10.15 -5.70
N TRP A 3 -26.32 9.35 -5.35
CA TRP A 3 -26.72 8.17 -6.17
C TRP A 3 -27.20 8.51 -7.59
N ALA A 4 -27.59 9.77 -7.83
CA ALA A 4 -28.01 10.25 -9.13
C ALA A 4 -26.86 10.87 -9.95
N GLY A 5 -25.62 10.83 -9.45
CA GLY A 5 -24.46 11.47 -10.08
C GLY A 5 -24.42 13.00 -9.92
N GLU A 6 -25.21 13.56 -9.01
CA GLU A 6 -25.28 15.00 -8.74
C GLU A 6 -24.34 15.40 -7.59
N ASP A 7 -23.06 15.05 -7.72
CA ASP A 7 -22.06 15.19 -6.65
C ASP A 7 -21.95 16.62 -6.08
N PRO A 8 -21.98 17.70 -6.89
CA PRO A 8 -21.93 19.07 -6.35
C PRO A 8 -23.11 19.39 -5.41
N LEU A 9 -24.32 18.95 -5.76
CA LEU A 9 -25.51 19.16 -4.93
C LEU A 9 -25.45 18.31 -3.66
N ALA A 10 -24.98 17.06 -3.78
CA ALA A 10 -24.78 16.19 -2.63
C ALA A 10 -23.75 16.77 -1.66
N ALA A 11 -22.63 17.28 -2.17
CA ALA A 11 -21.60 17.90 -1.36
C ALA A 11 -22.11 19.12 -0.59
N GLU A 12 -22.89 20.00 -1.21
CA GLU A 12 -23.49 21.14 -0.52
C GLU A 12 -24.57 20.71 0.49
N ALA A 13 -25.36 19.68 0.18
CA ALA A 13 -26.33 19.12 1.13
C ALA A 13 -25.66 18.56 2.39
N PHE A 14 -24.58 17.78 2.24
CA PHE A 14 -23.81 17.29 3.37
C PHE A 14 -23.13 18.41 4.17
N LYS A 15 -22.62 19.43 3.48
CA LYS A 15 -22.07 20.62 4.17
C LYS A 15 -23.16 21.32 4.99
N ALA A 16 -24.36 21.50 4.45
CA ALA A 16 -25.48 22.06 5.19
C ALA A 16 -25.88 21.18 6.38
N ALA A 17 -25.99 19.86 6.18
CA ALA A 17 -26.26 18.91 7.25
C ALA A 17 -25.23 19.02 8.39
N SER A 18 -23.94 19.12 8.07
CA SER A 18 -22.88 19.28 9.06
C SER A 18 -23.03 20.53 9.95
N ASN A 19 -23.75 21.56 9.50
CA ASN A 19 -23.96 22.80 10.27
C ASN A 19 -25.22 22.77 11.12
N HIS A 20 -26.14 21.85 10.83
CA HIS A 20 -27.38 21.67 11.58
C HIS A 20 -27.34 20.46 12.51
N GLU A 21 -26.37 19.57 12.34
CA GLU A 21 -26.16 18.41 13.20
C GLU A 21 -25.64 18.83 14.58
N ALA A 22 -26.28 18.31 15.63
CA ALA A 22 -25.96 18.63 17.02
C ALA A 22 -24.84 17.72 17.55
N ASP A 23 -24.79 16.48 17.07
CA ASP A 23 -23.72 15.54 17.43
C ASP A 23 -22.42 15.89 16.71
N PHE A 24 -21.35 16.12 17.48
CA PHE A 24 -20.09 16.59 16.93
C PHE A 24 -19.50 15.62 15.90
N GLU A 25 -19.45 14.32 16.19
CA GLU A 25 -18.86 13.33 15.27
C GLU A 25 -19.71 13.13 14.02
N SER A 26 -21.04 13.11 14.14
CA SER A 26 -21.93 13.07 12.97
C SER A 26 -21.77 14.31 12.09
N ALA A 27 -21.61 15.49 12.70
CA ALA A 27 -21.32 16.72 11.98
C ALA A 27 -19.97 16.65 11.24
N VAL A 28 -18.95 16.04 11.86
CA VAL A 28 -17.64 15.78 11.24
C VAL A 28 -17.78 14.83 10.04
N ASP A 29 -18.51 13.72 10.18
CA ASP A 29 -18.72 12.75 9.10
C ASP A 29 -19.40 13.36 7.88
N TYR A 30 -20.45 14.17 8.10
CA TYR A 30 -21.09 14.90 7.00
C TYR A 30 -20.11 15.87 6.31
N LEU A 31 -19.24 16.52 7.06
CA LEU A 31 -18.22 17.39 6.48
C LEU A 31 -17.19 16.61 5.65
N VAL A 32 -16.77 15.42 6.11
CA VAL A 32 -15.89 14.50 5.37
C VAL A 32 -16.57 14.04 4.08
N LEU A 33 -17.82 13.58 4.13
CA LEU A 33 -18.57 13.18 2.93
C LEU A 33 -18.71 14.32 1.92
N SER A 34 -18.97 15.53 2.40
CA SER A 34 -19.00 16.73 1.55
C SER A 34 -17.68 16.94 0.81
N ARG A 35 -16.54 16.75 1.48
CA ARG A 35 -15.20 16.91 0.91
C ARG A 35 -14.84 15.79 -0.05
N LEU A 36 -15.16 14.53 0.27
CA LEU A 36 -14.88 13.38 -0.61
C LEU A 36 -15.64 13.46 -1.94
N LEU A 37 -16.83 14.05 -1.95
CA LEU A 37 -17.61 14.28 -3.18
C LEU A 37 -17.14 15.50 -3.97
N LYS A 38 -16.39 16.43 -3.35
CA LYS A 38 -15.77 17.54 -4.06
C LYS A 38 -14.48 17.08 -4.70
N LEU A 39 -14.48 16.96 -6.03
CA LEU A 39 -13.22 16.86 -6.77
C LEU A 39 -12.45 18.19 -6.60
N PRO A 40 -11.26 18.21 -5.99
CA PRO A 40 -10.45 19.43 -5.95
C PRO A 40 -10.03 19.76 -7.39
N GLN A 41 -10.64 20.78 -7.97
CA GLN A 41 -10.39 21.16 -9.36
C GLN A 41 -9.30 22.24 -9.49
N GLN A 42 -9.15 23.10 -8.47
CA GLN A 42 -8.38 24.34 -8.60
C GLN A 42 -6.96 24.27 -8.01
N ASN A 43 -6.72 23.45 -6.97
CA ASN A 43 -5.42 23.39 -6.29
C ASN A 43 -4.77 22.00 -6.43
N ARG A 44 -4.24 21.71 -7.62
CA ARG A 44 -3.61 20.42 -7.93
C ARG A 44 -2.20 20.57 -8.45
N VAL A 45 -1.34 19.63 -8.06
CA VAL A 45 -0.05 19.40 -8.72
C VAL A 45 -0.27 18.37 -9.81
N PHE A 46 -0.29 18.82 -11.07
CA PHE A 46 -0.52 17.96 -12.23
C PHE A 46 0.70 17.10 -12.54
N GLY A 47 0.47 15.83 -12.85
CA GLY A 47 1.45 15.02 -13.58
C GLY A 47 1.48 15.45 -15.04
N TYR A 48 2.64 15.67 -15.61
CA TYR A 48 2.83 16.03 -17.01
C TYR A 48 3.57 14.93 -17.73
N THR A 49 3.19 14.73 -19.00
CA THR A 49 3.86 13.82 -19.92
C THR A 49 4.52 14.60 -21.04
N GLN A 50 5.84 14.46 -21.18
CA GLN A 50 6.60 15.00 -22.31
C GLN A 50 7.05 13.85 -23.22
N ARG A 51 6.91 14.05 -24.54
CA ARG A 51 7.36 13.09 -25.55
C ARG A 51 8.64 13.56 -26.21
N PHE A 52 9.46 12.60 -26.62
CA PHE A 52 10.71 12.81 -27.33
C PHE A 52 10.86 11.83 -28.47
N GLN A 53 11.31 12.30 -29.61
CA GLN A 53 11.80 11.46 -30.69
C GLN A 53 13.18 10.93 -30.30
N VAL A 54 13.40 9.64 -30.53
CA VAL A 54 14.67 8.96 -30.28
C VAL A 54 15.29 8.54 -31.61
N ASN A 55 16.43 9.13 -31.96
CA ASN A 55 17.12 8.83 -33.21
C ASN A 55 17.83 7.46 -33.18
N SER A 56 18.30 7.05 -32.00
CA SER A 56 18.92 5.73 -31.79
C SER A 56 18.65 5.24 -30.36
N VAL A 57 17.75 4.27 -30.23
CA VAL A 57 17.36 3.72 -28.92
C VAL A 57 18.55 3.08 -28.23
N SER A 58 19.34 2.25 -28.90
CA SER A 58 20.50 1.60 -28.28
C SER A 58 21.54 2.60 -27.73
N ARG A 59 21.77 3.72 -28.43
CA ARG A 59 22.68 4.77 -27.95
C ARG A 59 22.11 5.51 -26.75
N LEU A 60 20.82 5.83 -26.77
CA LEU A 60 20.15 6.44 -25.63
C LEU A 60 20.20 5.54 -24.39
N LEU A 61 19.87 4.26 -24.54
CA LEU A 61 19.95 3.29 -23.43
C LEU A 61 21.36 3.21 -22.85
N THR A 62 22.38 3.13 -23.73
CA THR A 62 23.79 3.13 -23.29
C THR A 62 24.16 4.39 -22.53
N ALA A 63 23.69 5.56 -22.98
CA ALA A 63 23.95 6.83 -22.30
C ALA A 63 23.25 6.92 -20.93
N LEU A 64 22.00 6.44 -20.84
CA LEU A 64 21.24 6.40 -19.58
C LEU A 64 21.85 5.43 -18.58
N ASP A 65 22.27 4.23 -19.01
CA ASP A 65 22.90 3.21 -18.16
C ASP A 65 24.25 3.70 -17.58
N GLN A 66 24.87 4.73 -18.16
CA GLN A 66 26.10 5.35 -17.64
C GLN A 66 25.83 6.45 -16.61
N GLN A 67 24.57 6.85 -16.39
CA GLN A 67 24.20 7.93 -15.48
C GLN A 67 23.63 7.35 -14.18
N PRO A 68 24.29 7.55 -13.03
CA PRO A 68 23.86 6.93 -11.77
C PRO A 68 22.43 7.27 -11.33
N ARG A 69 21.92 8.44 -11.73
CA ARG A 69 20.56 8.90 -11.37
C ARG A 69 19.47 8.32 -12.25
N PHE A 70 19.80 7.68 -13.37
CA PHE A 70 18.83 6.99 -14.24
C PHE A 70 18.89 5.50 -13.93
N VAL A 71 17.99 5.04 -13.07
CA VAL A 71 17.94 3.65 -12.63
C VAL A 71 16.98 2.89 -13.52
N ARG A 72 17.47 1.83 -14.16
CA ARG A 72 16.68 0.98 -15.03
C ARG A 72 15.74 0.11 -14.19
N ASP A 73 14.47 0.09 -14.57
CA ASP A 73 13.46 -0.75 -13.95
C ASP A 73 13.20 -2.00 -14.79
N ASP A 74 12.78 -3.08 -14.13
CA ASP A 74 12.38 -4.31 -14.80
C ASP A 74 10.99 -4.08 -15.41
N VAL A 75 10.86 -4.17 -16.74
CA VAL A 75 9.57 -3.96 -17.42
C VAL A 75 8.63 -5.11 -17.05
N ASP A 76 7.74 -4.87 -16.08
CA ASP A 76 6.77 -5.84 -15.56
C ASP A 76 5.99 -6.51 -16.71
N GLU A 77 6.20 -7.81 -16.86
CA GLU A 77 5.63 -8.61 -17.94
C GLU A 77 4.09 -8.67 -17.85
N GLY A 78 3.53 -8.59 -16.63
CA GLY A 78 2.08 -8.65 -16.40
C GLY A 78 1.36 -7.34 -16.74
N ALA A 79 1.95 -6.19 -16.40
CA ALA A 79 1.44 -4.87 -16.76
C ALA A 79 1.61 -4.60 -18.28
N ALA A 80 2.72 -5.06 -18.87
CA ALA A 80 3.00 -4.94 -20.29
C ALA A 80 2.01 -5.74 -21.16
N ALA A 81 1.51 -6.89 -20.70
CA ALA A 81 0.55 -7.72 -21.43
C ALA A 81 -0.82 -7.04 -21.66
N ARG A 82 -1.11 -5.96 -20.92
CA ARG A 82 -2.35 -5.16 -21.05
C ARG A 82 -2.20 -3.93 -21.95
N GLN A 83 -0.98 -3.64 -22.41
CA GLN A 83 -0.71 -2.52 -23.31
C GLN A 83 -0.53 -3.04 -24.74
N GLU A 84 -1.07 -2.33 -25.73
CA GLU A 84 -0.91 -2.68 -27.15
C GLU A 84 0.56 -2.58 -27.61
N VAL A 85 1.35 -1.70 -26.99
CA VAL A 85 2.78 -1.51 -27.31
C VAL A 85 3.60 -1.57 -26.02
N ARG A 86 4.54 -2.53 -25.95
CA ARG A 86 5.44 -2.71 -24.80
C ARG A 86 6.64 -1.76 -24.89
N PRO A 87 7.02 -1.07 -23.79
CA PRO A 87 8.27 -0.32 -23.76
C PRO A 87 9.47 -1.27 -23.83
N THR A 88 10.48 -0.88 -24.60
CA THR A 88 11.78 -1.55 -24.70
C THR A 88 12.58 -1.42 -23.40
N ALA A 89 12.40 -0.31 -22.68
CA ALA A 89 12.98 -0.10 -21.36
C ALA A 89 12.17 0.92 -20.55
N ALA A 90 12.26 0.81 -19.22
CA ALA A 90 11.76 1.79 -18.27
C ALA A 90 12.92 2.27 -17.39
N TYR A 91 12.94 3.55 -17.05
CA TYR A 91 13.89 4.15 -16.13
C TYR A 91 13.16 5.05 -15.14
N HIS A 92 13.66 5.12 -13.92
CA HIS A 92 13.33 6.18 -12.97
C HIS A 92 14.49 7.18 -12.91
N LEU A 93 14.16 8.47 -12.91
CA LEU A 93 15.10 9.52 -12.57
C LEU A 93 15.02 9.77 -11.07
N GLN A 94 16.14 9.62 -10.37
CA GLN A 94 16.25 9.86 -8.93
C GLN A 94 16.66 11.30 -8.61
N ASP A 95 16.22 11.82 -7.47
CA ASP A 95 16.57 13.16 -6.96
C ASP A 95 18.06 13.32 -6.63
N ARG A 96 18.74 12.21 -6.34
CA ARG A 96 20.17 12.13 -6.01
C ARG A 96 20.78 10.85 -6.56
N ASP A 97 22.10 10.85 -6.68
CA ASP A 97 22.87 9.62 -6.91
C ASP A 97 23.04 8.89 -5.58
N SER A 98 22.58 7.64 -5.48
CA SER A 98 22.80 6.79 -4.30
C SER A 98 23.81 5.66 -4.55
N SER A 99 24.44 5.61 -5.72
CA SER A 99 25.35 4.50 -6.11
C SER A 99 26.61 4.42 -5.24
N HIS A 100 26.98 5.52 -4.59
CA HIS A 100 28.13 5.60 -3.69
C HIS A 100 27.80 5.25 -2.24
N VAL A 101 26.51 5.09 -1.90
CA VAL A 101 26.06 4.69 -0.56
C VAL A 101 25.67 3.22 -0.62
N ALA A 102 26.22 2.41 0.28
CA ALA A 102 25.84 1.00 0.34
C ALA A 102 24.34 0.89 0.68
N PRO A 103 23.57 -0.03 0.05
CA PRO A 103 22.15 -0.18 0.35
C PRO A 103 21.83 -0.36 1.84
N ALA A 104 22.73 -1.03 2.57
CA ALA A 104 22.60 -1.25 4.01
C ALA A 104 22.77 0.02 4.88
N GLU A 105 23.32 1.10 4.32
CA GLU A 105 23.56 2.38 5.01
C GLU A 105 22.49 3.43 4.67
N LEU A 106 21.54 3.11 3.79
CA LEU A 106 20.46 4.02 3.44
C LEU A 106 19.50 4.24 4.61
N THR A 107 19.11 5.49 4.80
CA THR A 107 18.19 5.97 5.84
C THR A 107 17.04 6.73 5.19
N PHE A 108 16.03 7.15 5.96
CA PHE A 108 14.94 7.97 5.43
C PHE A 108 15.42 9.28 4.79
N ASP A 109 16.49 9.88 5.29
CA ASP A 109 17.02 11.13 4.76
C ASP A 109 17.92 10.94 3.54
N THR A 110 18.54 9.76 3.40
CA THR A 110 19.50 9.47 2.33
C THR A 110 18.94 8.62 1.20
N VAL A 111 17.85 7.88 1.43
CA VAL A 111 17.17 7.08 0.41
C VAL A 111 16.74 7.96 -0.78
N PRO A 112 17.06 7.56 -2.02
CA PRO A 112 16.69 8.33 -3.21
C PRO A 112 15.18 8.37 -3.41
N ARG A 113 14.72 9.41 -4.11
CA ARG A 113 13.32 9.59 -4.50
C ARG A 113 13.20 9.60 -6.02
N ASN A 114 12.24 8.85 -6.54
CA ASN A 114 11.90 8.86 -7.97
C ASN A 114 11.12 10.13 -8.29
N ILE A 115 11.73 11.04 -9.06
CA ILE A 115 11.21 12.37 -9.42
C ILE A 115 10.65 12.44 -10.84
N ALA A 116 11.02 11.48 -11.70
CA ALA A 116 10.39 11.26 -12.99
C ALA A 116 10.49 9.79 -13.40
N GLU A 117 9.56 9.36 -14.25
CA GLU A 117 9.58 8.06 -14.92
C GLU A 117 9.84 8.30 -16.42
N LEU A 118 10.60 7.40 -17.05
CA LEU A 118 10.96 7.46 -18.45
C LEU A 118 10.71 6.10 -19.11
N LEU A 119 9.78 6.07 -20.06
CA LEU A 119 9.49 4.89 -20.88
C LEU A 119 10.08 5.07 -22.28
N ILE A 120 10.74 4.04 -22.79
CA ILE A 120 11.42 4.06 -24.10
C ILE A 120 10.86 2.96 -24.98
N TYR A 121 10.53 3.31 -26.23
CA TYR A 121 9.94 2.44 -27.23
C TYR A 121 10.81 2.46 -28.50
N ASP A 122 11.18 1.29 -29.01
CA ASP A 122 11.96 1.14 -30.26
C ASP A 122 11.09 1.42 -31.50
N HIS A 123 9.85 0.95 -31.49
CA HIS A 123 8.87 1.19 -32.54
C HIS A 123 7.50 1.47 -31.93
N ALA A 124 7.09 2.74 -31.89
CA ALA A 124 5.68 3.08 -31.71
C ALA A 124 4.95 2.82 -33.05
N GLU A 125 3.73 2.29 -33.03
CA GLU A 125 2.98 1.95 -34.25
C GLU A 125 3.02 3.07 -35.29
N GLY A 126 3.61 2.80 -36.46
CA GLY A 126 3.69 3.73 -37.59
C GLY A 126 4.84 4.75 -37.56
N ALA A 127 5.75 4.74 -36.57
CA ALA A 127 6.86 5.68 -36.47
C ALA A 127 8.18 5.13 -37.04
N ALA A 128 8.89 5.96 -37.82
CA ALA A 128 10.23 5.64 -38.36
C ALA A 128 11.37 5.79 -37.31
N HIS A 129 11.05 6.32 -36.13
CA HIS A 129 11.99 6.63 -35.05
C HIS A 129 11.47 6.06 -33.73
N GLY A 130 12.39 5.84 -32.77
CA GLY A 130 12.01 5.48 -31.42
C GLY A 130 11.29 6.63 -30.70
N LEU A 131 10.61 6.32 -29.61
CA LEU A 131 9.88 7.27 -28.79
C LEU A 131 10.33 7.14 -27.34
N ALA A 132 10.57 8.25 -26.67
CA ALA A 132 10.72 8.30 -25.22
C ALA A 132 9.59 9.16 -24.62
N VAL A 133 9.06 8.73 -23.48
CA VAL A 133 7.95 9.37 -22.79
C VAL A 133 8.36 9.58 -21.34
N MET A 134 8.51 10.85 -20.93
CA MET A 134 8.80 11.21 -19.56
C MET A 134 7.52 11.61 -18.83
N PHE A 135 7.34 11.11 -17.62
CA PHE A 135 6.30 11.54 -16.69
C PHE A 135 6.92 12.21 -15.46
N SER A 136 6.41 13.37 -15.05
CA SER A 136 6.81 14.04 -13.82
C SER A 136 5.72 14.96 -13.27
N TYR A 137 5.70 15.20 -11.96
CA TYR A 137 4.75 16.10 -11.31
C TYR A 137 5.27 17.53 -11.26
N GLY A 138 4.42 18.48 -11.65
CA GLY A 138 4.73 19.91 -11.69
C GLY A 138 5.43 20.35 -12.97
N SER A 139 5.02 21.49 -13.52
CA SER A 139 5.56 22.03 -14.77
C SER A 139 7.04 22.38 -14.66
N ASP A 140 7.43 23.03 -13.57
CA ASP A 140 8.79 23.55 -13.37
C ASP A 140 9.77 22.41 -13.11
N ALA A 141 9.31 21.40 -12.36
CA ALA A 141 10.05 20.16 -12.14
C ALA A 141 10.23 19.39 -13.46
N LEU A 142 9.16 19.24 -14.26
CA LEU A 142 9.26 18.61 -15.58
C LEU A 142 10.32 19.31 -16.46
N GLN A 143 10.33 20.64 -16.50
CA GLN A 143 11.32 21.38 -17.30
C GLN A 143 12.76 21.05 -16.85
N THR A 144 12.98 20.97 -15.54
CA THR A 144 14.29 20.60 -14.96
C THR A 144 14.68 19.16 -15.30
N HIS A 145 13.75 18.22 -15.20
CA HIS A 145 13.98 16.80 -15.53
C HIS A 145 14.21 16.59 -17.03
N GLN A 146 13.47 17.32 -17.87
CA GLN A 146 13.65 17.33 -19.32
C GLN A 146 15.05 17.83 -19.69
N GLN A 147 15.54 18.92 -19.09
CA GLN A 147 16.90 19.40 -19.32
C GLN A 147 17.94 18.36 -18.92
N THR A 148 17.72 17.67 -17.80
CA THR A 148 18.59 16.58 -17.34
C THR A 148 18.64 15.44 -18.36
N LEU A 149 17.49 15.01 -18.88
CA LEU A 149 17.43 13.96 -19.91
C LEU A 149 18.09 14.41 -21.22
N LEU A 150 17.85 15.64 -21.67
CA LEU A 150 18.44 16.16 -22.91
C LEU A 150 19.97 16.28 -22.81
N ALA A 151 20.51 16.63 -21.64
CA ALA A 151 21.95 16.66 -21.41
C ALA A 151 22.60 15.27 -21.53
N VAL A 152 21.88 14.21 -21.17
CA VAL A 152 22.34 12.81 -21.27
C VAL A 152 22.14 12.25 -22.67
N GLY A 153 20.97 12.45 -23.26
CA GLY A 153 20.63 11.90 -24.58
C GLY A 153 21.32 12.62 -25.74
N GLY A 154 21.66 13.91 -25.56
CA GLY A 154 22.27 14.76 -26.58
C GLY A 154 21.48 14.75 -27.89
N ASP A 155 22.19 14.65 -29.01
CA ASP A 155 21.60 14.63 -30.36
C ASP A 155 20.71 13.40 -30.64
N ASN A 156 20.65 12.42 -29.73
CA ASN A 156 19.77 11.26 -29.88
C ASN A 156 18.33 11.56 -29.46
N LEU A 157 18.06 12.71 -28.81
CA LEU A 157 16.74 13.10 -28.33
C LEU A 157 16.28 14.44 -28.90
N GLN A 158 15.04 14.48 -29.37
CA GLN A 158 14.37 15.72 -29.76
C GLN A 158 13.02 15.82 -29.08
N VAL A 159 12.74 16.96 -28.46
CA VAL A 159 11.44 17.24 -27.82
C VAL A 159 10.33 17.25 -28.87
N LEU A 160 9.24 16.52 -28.62
CA LEU A 160 8.07 16.45 -29.49
C LEU A 160 6.86 17.11 -28.85
N GLY A 161 6.44 18.23 -29.43
CA GLY A 161 5.24 18.96 -29.01
C GLY A 161 5.30 19.46 -27.57
N GLU A 162 4.16 19.99 -27.12
CA GLU A 162 4.00 20.53 -25.76
C GLU A 162 3.70 19.42 -24.74
N PRO A 163 4.14 19.60 -23.47
CA PRO A 163 3.77 18.71 -22.38
C PRO A 163 2.24 18.57 -22.25
N ARG A 164 1.78 17.35 -22.02
CA ARG A 164 0.36 17.08 -21.76
C ARG A 164 0.13 16.93 -20.27
N ALA A 165 -0.74 17.76 -19.70
CA ALA A 165 -1.20 17.59 -18.33
C ALA A 165 -2.12 16.36 -18.22
N GLY A 166 -1.81 15.49 -17.27
CA GLY A 166 -2.59 14.32 -16.91
C GLY A 166 -3.39 14.55 -15.63
N ARG A 167 -3.60 13.48 -14.85
CA ARG A 167 -4.27 13.58 -13.54
C ARG A 167 -3.33 14.24 -12.52
N GLY A 168 -3.84 15.19 -11.76
CA GLY A 168 -3.09 15.81 -10.67
C GLY A 168 -3.37 15.20 -9.29
N LEU A 169 -2.45 15.41 -8.36
CA LEU A 169 -2.68 15.19 -6.93
C LEU A 169 -3.17 16.51 -6.30
N SER A 170 -3.91 16.43 -5.20
CA SER A 170 -4.19 17.64 -4.41
C SER A 170 -2.87 18.25 -3.96
N ALA A 171 -2.73 19.58 -4.05
CA ALA A 171 -1.53 20.26 -3.56
C ALA A 171 -1.32 20.04 -2.05
N GLU A 172 -2.38 19.76 -1.30
CA GLU A 172 -2.34 19.46 0.13
C GLU A 172 -1.77 18.06 0.42
N LEU A 173 -1.86 17.14 -0.55
CA LEU A 173 -1.32 15.78 -0.44
C LEU A 173 0.05 15.64 -1.07
N PHE A 174 0.39 16.50 -2.03
CA PHE A 174 1.63 16.39 -2.77
C PHE A 174 2.88 16.34 -1.87
N PRO A 175 2.98 17.12 -0.76
CA PRO A 175 4.10 17.00 0.17
C PRO A 175 4.24 15.62 0.86
N LEU A 176 3.14 14.87 0.98
CA LEU A 176 3.11 13.52 1.57
C LEU A 176 3.46 12.44 0.54
N PHE A 177 3.33 12.78 -0.74
CA PHE A 177 3.70 11.90 -1.83
C PHE A 177 5.23 11.85 -1.96
N ALA A 178 5.82 10.80 -1.39
CA ALA A 178 7.23 10.48 -1.55
C ALA A 178 7.34 9.15 -2.28
N ASN A 179 7.79 9.18 -3.54
CA ASN A 179 8.10 7.99 -4.32
C ASN A 179 9.51 7.52 -3.96
N LEU A 180 9.66 6.97 -2.74
CA LEU A 180 10.94 6.45 -2.26
C LEU A 180 11.37 5.27 -3.11
N ASP A 181 12.61 5.30 -3.57
CA ASP A 181 13.21 4.21 -4.31
C ASP A 181 14.05 3.36 -3.37
N PHE A 182 13.81 2.05 -3.35
CA PHE A 182 14.51 1.11 -2.48
C PHE A 182 15.43 0.24 -3.34
N PRO A 183 16.75 0.53 -3.40
CA PRO A 183 17.68 -0.23 -4.22
C PRO A 183 17.72 -1.71 -3.90
N LYS A 184 18.05 -2.54 -4.91
CA LYS A 184 18.27 -3.98 -4.73
C LYS A 184 19.35 -4.21 -3.67
N GLY A 185 19.09 -5.12 -2.72
CA GLY A 185 20.01 -5.47 -1.63
C GLY A 185 19.71 -4.82 -0.29
N MET A 186 18.73 -3.92 -0.20
CA MET A 186 18.18 -3.52 1.09
C MET A 186 17.44 -4.70 1.75
N SER A 187 17.67 -4.89 3.04
CA SER A 187 16.93 -5.89 3.81
C SER A 187 15.51 -5.40 4.12
N THR A 188 14.56 -6.32 4.28
CA THR A 188 13.18 -6.01 4.66
C THR A 188 13.09 -5.10 5.89
N PRO A 189 13.77 -5.38 7.03
CA PRO A 189 13.76 -4.48 8.19
C PRO A 189 14.18 -3.04 7.91
N GLN A 190 15.17 -2.84 7.02
CA GLN A 190 15.64 -1.51 6.68
C GLN A 190 14.59 -0.73 5.87
N VAL A 191 13.96 -1.39 4.90
CA VAL A 191 12.87 -0.80 4.11
C VAL A 191 11.72 -0.39 5.03
N ASP A 192 11.33 -1.23 5.99
CA ASP A 192 10.23 -0.92 6.89
C ASP A 192 10.58 0.15 7.91
N ALA A 193 11.82 0.17 8.42
CA ALA A 193 12.30 1.25 9.27
C ALA A 193 12.18 2.61 8.55
N ILE A 194 12.52 2.67 7.26
CA ILE A 194 12.36 3.88 6.43
C ILE A 194 10.88 4.22 6.23
N ARG A 195 10.00 3.25 5.96
CA ARG A 195 8.55 3.48 5.79
C ARG A 195 7.87 3.94 7.07
N LEU A 196 8.25 3.37 8.22
CA LEU A 196 7.79 3.81 9.53
C LEU A 196 8.28 5.22 9.83
N LYS A 197 9.57 5.52 9.56
CA LYS A 197 10.09 6.88 9.72
C LYS A 197 9.39 7.88 8.81
N ARG A 198 9.11 7.51 7.56
CA ARG A 198 8.28 8.31 6.64
C ARG A 198 6.92 8.60 7.24
N SER A 199 6.27 7.60 7.82
CA SER A 199 4.95 7.74 8.43
C SER A 199 4.99 8.70 9.62
N GLU A 200 5.99 8.56 10.48
CA GLU A 200 6.23 9.47 11.61
C GLU A 200 6.43 10.92 11.15
N VAL A 201 7.35 11.16 10.21
CA VAL A 201 7.63 12.50 9.68
C VAL A 201 6.40 13.09 8.98
N SER A 202 5.68 12.28 8.20
CA SER A 202 4.46 12.70 7.50
C SER A 202 3.38 13.17 8.48
N GLN A 203 3.14 12.38 9.54
CA GLN A 203 2.14 12.69 10.55
C GLN A 203 2.56 13.86 11.46
N ASN A 204 3.84 13.90 11.86
CA ASN A 204 4.26 14.77 12.94
C ASN A 204 4.83 16.11 12.49
N GLU A 205 5.38 16.18 11.28
CA GLU A 205 6.12 17.33 10.76
C GLU A 205 5.49 17.89 9.49
N ILE A 206 5.25 17.05 8.47
CA ILE A 206 4.78 17.52 7.15
C ILE A 206 3.31 17.93 7.20
N TRP A 207 2.40 16.98 7.44
CA TRP A 207 0.95 17.24 7.39
C TRP A 207 0.50 18.40 8.29
N PRO A 208 1.00 18.54 9.54
CA PRO A 208 0.63 19.65 10.41
C PRO A 208 0.99 21.04 9.88
N GLY A 209 1.97 21.14 8.98
CA GLY A 209 2.46 22.37 8.38
C GLY A 209 1.94 22.65 6.96
N VAL A 210 1.10 21.78 6.39
CA VAL A 210 0.54 21.99 5.04
C VAL A 210 -0.75 22.81 5.12
N PRO A 211 -0.83 23.99 4.48
CA PRO A 211 -2.06 24.77 4.42
C PRO A 211 -3.19 24.02 3.69
N GLN A 212 -4.41 24.10 4.21
CA GLN A 212 -5.57 23.42 3.64
C GLN A 212 -6.72 24.38 3.34
N GLU A 213 -7.29 24.28 2.15
CA GLU A 213 -8.47 25.05 1.72
C GLU A 213 -9.64 24.81 2.68
N ALA A 214 -9.81 23.55 3.09
CA ALA A 214 -10.81 23.10 4.05
C ALA A 214 -10.70 23.77 5.45
N LEU A 215 -9.55 24.33 5.77
CA LEU A 215 -9.24 25.07 7.01
C LEU A 215 -9.10 26.59 6.75
N GLY A 216 -9.62 27.08 5.62
CA GLY A 216 -9.53 28.49 5.24
C GLY A 216 -8.11 28.93 4.89
N GLY A 217 -7.30 28.03 4.33
CA GLY A 217 -5.90 28.27 3.98
C GLY A 217 -4.94 28.22 5.17
N LYS A 218 -5.41 27.81 6.36
CA LYS A 218 -4.56 27.56 7.53
C LYS A 218 -3.97 26.16 7.49
N THR A 219 -2.86 25.98 8.17
CA THR A 219 -2.32 24.65 8.47
C THR A 219 -3.13 23.97 9.59
N PRO A 220 -3.12 22.63 9.72
CA PRO A 220 -3.73 21.95 10.87
C PRO A 220 -3.22 22.46 12.22
N ALA A 221 -1.92 22.78 12.33
CA ALA A 221 -1.34 23.33 13.56
C ALA A 221 -1.88 24.72 13.92
N GLU A 222 -2.09 25.58 12.93
CA GLU A 222 -2.70 26.90 13.13
C GLU A 222 -4.21 26.80 13.42
N ALA A 223 -4.91 25.92 12.69
CA ALA A 223 -6.35 25.70 12.86
C ALA A 223 -6.68 25.17 14.27
N ALA A 224 -5.78 24.40 14.88
CA ALA A 224 -5.94 23.92 16.25
C ALA A 224 -6.04 25.06 17.29
N GLN A 225 -5.52 26.25 16.97
CA GLN A 225 -5.60 27.43 17.83
C GLN A 225 -6.87 28.26 17.60
N VAL A 226 -7.76 27.83 16.70
CA VAL A 226 -8.97 28.56 16.32
C VAL A 226 -10.19 27.69 16.68
N PRO A 227 -10.93 28.02 17.76
CA PRO A 227 -12.08 27.21 18.21
C PRO A 227 -13.13 26.96 17.13
N GLU A 228 -13.37 27.94 16.26
CA GLU A 228 -14.33 27.86 15.17
C GLU A 228 -13.95 26.82 14.10
N LEU A 229 -12.67 26.42 14.03
CA LEU A 229 -12.16 25.44 13.09
C LEU A 229 -12.07 24.01 13.67
N GLN A 230 -12.44 23.78 14.93
CA GLN A 230 -12.32 22.45 15.56
C GLN A 230 -13.03 21.35 14.76
N LYS A 231 -14.27 21.57 14.32
CA LYS A 231 -15.01 20.62 13.47
C LYS A 231 -14.31 20.38 12.13
N ALA A 232 -13.81 21.45 11.51
CA ALA A 232 -13.13 21.38 10.22
C ALA A 232 -11.78 20.65 10.32
N LEU A 233 -11.07 20.82 11.44
CA LEU A 233 -9.82 20.13 11.75
C LEU A 233 -10.05 18.66 12.09
N ALA A 234 -11.10 18.34 12.86
CA ALA A 234 -11.49 16.95 13.10
C ALA A 234 -11.78 16.21 11.79
N ALA A 235 -12.53 16.84 10.87
CA ALA A 235 -12.75 16.30 9.53
C ALA A 235 -11.45 16.15 8.74
N ALA A 236 -10.52 17.11 8.83
CA ALA A 236 -9.23 17.04 8.15
C ALA A 236 -8.36 15.88 8.65
N ILE A 237 -8.43 15.53 9.94
CA ILE A 237 -7.76 14.35 10.49
C ILE A 237 -8.32 13.07 9.84
N VAL A 238 -9.64 12.96 9.73
CA VAL A 238 -10.29 11.80 9.07
C VAL A 238 -9.89 11.73 7.58
N ASP A 239 -9.95 12.87 6.88
CA ASP A 239 -9.52 12.96 5.48
C ASP A 239 -8.06 12.51 5.32
N PHE A 240 -7.19 12.88 6.25
CA PHE A 240 -5.78 12.47 6.25
C PHE A 240 -5.63 10.97 6.48
N GLU A 241 -6.35 10.38 7.44
CA GLU A 241 -6.31 8.93 7.67
C GLU A 241 -6.69 8.13 6.41
N ILE A 242 -7.77 8.53 5.73
CA ILE A 242 -8.26 7.89 4.50
C ILE A 242 -7.20 7.98 3.40
N GLN A 243 -6.63 9.17 3.20
CA GLN A 243 -5.68 9.41 2.10
C GLN A 243 -4.31 8.79 2.39
N ALA A 244 -3.84 8.85 3.63
CA ALA A 244 -2.58 8.27 4.08
C ALA A 244 -2.55 6.75 3.88
N GLN A 245 -3.67 6.06 4.13
CA GLN A 245 -3.77 4.62 3.88
C GLN A 245 -3.46 4.28 2.41
N SER A 246 -4.01 5.04 1.46
CA SER A 246 -3.74 4.83 0.03
C SER A 246 -2.28 5.09 -0.38
N MET A 247 -1.55 5.88 0.42
CA MET A 247 -0.14 6.23 0.19
C MET A 247 0.84 5.35 0.97
N GLY A 248 0.34 4.34 1.70
CA GLY A 248 1.15 3.50 2.59
C GLY A 248 1.75 4.28 3.76
N ILE A 249 1.07 5.30 4.25
CA ILE A 249 1.45 6.11 5.41
C ILE A 249 0.58 5.68 6.59
N ARG A 250 1.21 5.26 7.69
CA ARG A 250 0.50 4.95 8.93
C ARG A 250 0.15 6.24 9.65
N VAL A 251 -1.13 6.41 9.99
CA VAL A 251 -1.64 7.55 10.76
C VAL A 251 -2.42 7.07 11.96
N ASP A 252 -2.21 7.70 13.11
CA ASP A 252 -3.00 7.52 14.32
C ASP A 252 -3.86 8.77 14.57
N GLY A 253 -5.13 8.69 14.18
CA GLY A 253 -6.09 9.77 14.38
C GLY A 253 -6.33 10.11 15.84
N ALA A 254 -6.25 9.14 16.77
CA ALA A 254 -6.44 9.41 18.19
C ALA A 254 -5.28 10.24 18.75
N VAL A 255 -4.05 9.92 18.37
CA VAL A 255 -2.85 10.72 18.71
C VAL A 255 -2.94 12.12 18.11
N LEU A 256 -3.38 12.26 16.85
CA LEU A 256 -3.57 13.58 16.23
C LEU A 256 -4.65 14.41 16.93
N ARG A 257 -5.80 13.79 17.26
CA ARG A 257 -6.87 14.48 17.98
C ARG A 257 -6.40 14.97 19.34
N ALA A 258 -5.71 14.12 20.10
CA ALA A 258 -5.11 14.51 21.38
C ALA A 258 -4.10 15.66 21.22
N ARG A 259 -3.22 15.60 20.21
CA ARG A 259 -2.23 16.64 19.93
C ARG A 259 -2.86 18.01 19.63
N PHE A 260 -3.96 18.03 18.89
CA PHE A 260 -4.63 19.27 18.46
C PHE A 260 -5.78 19.70 19.38
N GLY A 261 -5.96 19.06 20.54
CA GLY A 261 -7.02 19.40 21.48
C GLY A 261 -8.43 19.13 20.94
N ILE A 262 -8.56 18.20 19.99
CA ILE A 262 -9.84 17.73 19.48
C ILE A 262 -10.35 16.63 20.43
N PRO A 263 -11.64 16.63 20.83
CA PRO A 263 -12.20 15.61 21.71
C PRO A 263 -11.91 14.18 21.21
N ALA A 264 -11.79 13.19 22.09
CA ALA A 264 -11.75 11.80 21.63
C ALA A 264 -13.09 11.42 20.98
N VAL A 265 -13.06 10.50 20.02
CA VAL A 265 -14.28 9.96 19.41
C VAL A 265 -15.07 9.20 20.47
N GLU A 266 -16.34 9.56 20.65
CA GLU A 266 -17.24 8.85 21.55
C GLU A 266 -17.82 7.62 20.85
N LEU A 267 -17.65 6.45 21.46
CA LEU A 267 -18.22 5.20 20.93
C LEU A 267 -19.67 5.02 21.40
N LYS A 268 -20.54 4.65 20.47
CA LYS A 268 -21.99 4.50 20.63
C LYS A 268 -22.41 3.06 20.43
N VAL A 269 -23.47 2.64 21.11
CA VAL A 269 -24.11 1.33 20.90
C VAL A 269 -25.39 1.56 20.12
N PRO A 270 -25.40 1.35 18.79
CA PRO A 270 -26.63 1.47 18.00
C PRO A 270 -27.58 0.32 18.29
N THR A 271 -28.86 0.54 18.05
CA THR A 271 -29.86 -0.54 17.92
C THR A 271 -29.67 -1.32 16.62
N GLU A 272 -30.25 -2.52 16.53
CA GLU A 272 -30.21 -3.36 15.31
C GLU A 272 -30.70 -2.60 14.06
N SER A 273 -31.77 -1.80 14.17
CA SER A 273 -32.26 -1.01 13.03
C SER A 273 -31.33 0.13 12.65
N GLU A 274 -30.63 0.71 13.63
CA GLU A 274 -29.73 1.83 13.40
C GLU A 274 -28.42 1.37 12.77
N ILE A 275 -27.83 0.26 13.25
CA ILE A 275 -26.51 -0.19 12.78
C ILE A 275 -26.50 -0.46 11.27
N ARG A 276 -27.59 -1.05 10.75
CA ARG A 276 -27.76 -1.34 9.31
C ARG A 276 -27.97 -0.09 8.45
N ALA A 277 -28.31 1.04 9.07
CA ALA A 277 -28.48 2.32 8.39
C ALA A 277 -27.24 3.21 8.48
N LEU A 278 -26.22 2.83 9.25
CA LEU A 278 -25.00 3.62 9.40
C LEU A 278 -24.19 3.63 8.11
N SER A 279 -23.65 4.81 7.79
CA SER A 279 -22.62 4.93 6.78
C SER A 279 -21.29 4.33 7.27
N VAL A 280 -20.37 4.05 6.33
CA VAL A 280 -19.03 3.53 6.64
C VAL A 280 -18.27 4.44 7.61
N LEU A 281 -18.46 5.77 7.53
CA LEU A 281 -17.81 6.69 8.47
C LEU A 281 -18.40 6.55 9.88
N GLN A 282 -19.72 6.45 10.00
CA GLN A 282 -20.41 6.32 11.28
C GLN A 282 -20.11 4.98 11.97
N LEU A 283 -19.82 3.92 11.20
CA LEU A 283 -19.38 2.65 11.77
C LEU A 283 -18.12 2.79 12.63
N ARG A 284 -17.26 3.78 12.37
CA ARG A 284 -16.06 4.07 13.19
C ARG A 284 -16.39 4.51 14.61
N HIS A 285 -17.64 4.90 14.86
CA HIS A 285 -18.12 5.38 16.15
C HIS A 285 -18.86 4.29 16.92
N VAL A 286 -18.88 3.04 16.45
CA VAL A 286 -19.62 1.96 17.11
C VAL A 286 -18.75 1.26 18.16
N ASP A 287 -19.30 1.07 19.35
CA ASP A 287 -18.73 0.21 20.39
C ASP A 287 -19.09 -1.26 20.11
N TYR A 288 -18.28 -1.92 19.28
CA TYR A 288 -18.51 -3.32 18.91
C TYR A 288 -18.53 -4.28 20.11
N THR A 289 -17.87 -3.93 21.21
CA THR A 289 -17.81 -4.78 22.43
C THR A 289 -19.17 -4.93 23.10
N LYS A 290 -20.11 -4.02 22.84
CA LYS A 290 -21.45 -4.00 23.44
C LYS A 290 -22.57 -4.43 22.49
N LEU A 291 -22.25 -4.73 21.23
CA LEU A 291 -23.25 -5.25 20.29
C LEU A 291 -23.71 -6.65 20.71
N PRO A 292 -24.96 -7.04 20.42
CA PRO A 292 -25.39 -8.44 20.46
C PRO A 292 -24.59 -9.31 19.48
N ASP A 293 -24.51 -10.63 19.74
CA ASP A 293 -23.74 -11.56 18.90
C ASP A 293 -24.21 -11.60 17.44
N GLU A 294 -25.52 -11.58 17.21
CA GLU A 294 -26.08 -11.58 15.84
C GLU A 294 -25.73 -10.29 15.08
N ASP A 295 -25.86 -9.13 15.72
CA ASP A 295 -25.51 -7.85 15.10
C ASP A 295 -24.01 -7.76 14.82
N LEU A 296 -23.17 -8.20 15.76
CA LEU A 296 -21.73 -8.23 15.59
C LEU A 296 -21.33 -9.11 14.40
N PHE A 297 -21.94 -10.30 14.28
CA PHE A 297 -21.65 -11.19 13.15
C PHE A 297 -22.13 -10.61 11.82
N THR A 298 -23.36 -10.09 11.76
CA THR A 298 -23.89 -9.46 10.54
C THR A 298 -23.00 -8.31 10.08
N GLU A 299 -22.58 -7.44 10.99
CA GLU A 299 -21.68 -6.34 10.62
C GLU A 299 -20.27 -6.81 10.28
N THR A 300 -19.79 -7.92 10.86
CA THR A 300 -18.53 -8.55 10.44
C THR A 300 -18.60 -8.99 8.97
N GLU A 301 -19.70 -9.61 8.55
CA GLU A 301 -19.89 -10.01 7.14
C GLU A 301 -20.03 -8.80 6.20
N HIS A 302 -20.70 -7.72 6.63
CA HIS A 302 -20.76 -6.49 5.86
C HIS A 302 -19.38 -5.84 5.71
N ALA A 303 -18.64 -5.70 6.81
CA ALA A 303 -17.29 -5.12 6.81
C ALA A 303 -16.31 -5.96 5.97
N ARG A 304 -16.48 -7.28 5.92
CA ARG A 304 -15.72 -8.17 5.03
C ARG A 304 -15.90 -7.82 3.55
N ILE A 305 -17.06 -7.36 3.12
CA ILE A 305 -17.27 -6.94 1.73
C ILE A 305 -16.58 -5.61 1.46
N LEU A 306 -16.64 -4.69 2.43
CA LEU A 306 -16.08 -3.35 2.30
C LEU A 306 -14.54 -3.32 2.39
N GLN A 307 -13.93 -4.34 3.03
CA GLN A 307 -12.47 -4.46 3.22
C GLN A 307 -11.82 -3.24 3.89
N VAL A 308 -12.59 -2.50 4.70
CA VAL A 308 -12.07 -1.36 5.47
C VAL A 308 -11.44 -1.87 6.76
N GLY A 309 -10.12 -2.04 6.76
CA GLY A 309 -9.38 -2.69 7.85
C GLY A 309 -9.66 -2.14 9.25
N ARG A 310 -9.75 -0.82 9.40
CA ARG A 310 -10.05 -0.16 10.69
C ARG A 310 -11.41 -0.48 11.29
N ILE A 311 -12.37 -0.90 10.46
CA ILE A 311 -13.70 -1.35 10.90
C ILE A 311 -13.68 -2.87 11.07
N TYR A 312 -13.11 -3.57 10.09
CA TYR A 312 -13.17 -5.02 10.02
C TYR A 312 -12.31 -5.71 11.10
N ALA A 313 -11.13 -5.17 11.42
CA ALA A 313 -10.26 -5.78 12.42
C ALA A 313 -10.90 -5.79 13.83
N PRO A 314 -11.41 -4.67 14.40
CA PRO A 314 -12.08 -4.69 15.69
C PRO A 314 -13.28 -5.67 15.77
N LEU A 315 -14.07 -5.77 14.69
CA LEU A 315 -15.19 -6.72 14.60
C LEU A 315 -14.71 -8.18 14.69
N LEU A 316 -13.68 -8.54 13.92
CA LEU A 316 -13.06 -9.85 13.95
C LEU A 316 -12.44 -10.19 15.31
N GLU A 317 -11.71 -9.24 15.91
CA GLU A 317 -11.07 -9.40 17.20
C GLU A 317 -12.08 -9.61 18.33
N GLU A 318 -13.19 -8.88 18.30
CA GLU A 318 -14.26 -9.03 19.28
C GLU A 318 -15.02 -10.34 19.05
N GLY A 319 -15.44 -10.61 17.82
CA GLY A 319 -16.28 -11.77 17.52
C GLY A 319 -15.62 -13.11 17.86
N VAL A 320 -14.31 -13.25 17.64
CA VAL A 320 -13.58 -14.48 17.99
C VAL A 320 -13.40 -14.70 19.50
N LYS A 321 -13.60 -13.66 20.32
CA LYS A 321 -13.59 -13.78 21.79
C LYS A 321 -14.94 -14.31 22.31
N ARG A 322 -16.01 -14.25 21.52
CA ARG A 322 -17.37 -14.55 21.97
C ARG A 322 -17.71 -16.03 21.84
N PRO A 323 -18.07 -16.71 22.95
CA PRO A 323 -18.44 -18.13 22.91
C PRO A 323 -19.60 -18.42 21.94
N GLY A 324 -20.58 -17.53 21.85
CA GLY A 324 -21.75 -17.69 20.97
C GLY A 324 -21.45 -17.64 19.46
N LEU A 325 -20.26 -17.16 19.08
CA LEU A 325 -19.87 -16.99 17.68
C LEU A 325 -18.78 -17.97 17.22
N GLN A 326 -18.27 -18.85 18.08
CA GLN A 326 -17.12 -19.71 17.75
C GLN A 326 -17.34 -20.62 16.53
N ASP A 327 -18.57 -21.12 16.35
CA ASP A 327 -18.92 -21.98 15.21
C ASP A 327 -18.98 -21.22 13.88
N ARG A 328 -19.33 -19.93 13.93
CA ARG A 328 -19.49 -19.05 12.76
C ARG A 328 -18.19 -18.30 12.44
N MET A 329 -17.44 -17.93 13.46
CA MET A 329 -16.18 -17.19 13.38
C MET A 329 -15.01 -18.11 13.70
N GLN A 330 -14.65 -18.94 12.72
CA GLN A 330 -13.59 -19.92 12.89
C GLN A 330 -12.25 -19.23 13.12
N LEU A 331 -11.61 -19.50 14.26
CA LEU A 331 -10.35 -18.85 14.68
C LEU A 331 -9.26 -18.88 13.60
N ILE A 332 -9.11 -19.98 12.85
CA ILE A 332 -8.11 -20.11 11.77
C ILE A 332 -8.38 -19.07 10.66
N ALA A 333 -9.63 -18.92 10.23
CA ALA A 333 -10.03 -17.96 9.21
C ALA A 333 -9.88 -16.51 9.70
N VAL A 334 -10.33 -16.25 10.94
CA VAL A 334 -10.21 -14.94 11.59
C VAL A 334 -8.74 -14.53 11.75
N ALA A 335 -7.89 -15.42 12.24
CA ALA A 335 -6.46 -15.19 12.38
C ALA A 335 -5.77 -14.88 11.05
N THR A 336 -6.17 -15.58 9.98
CA THR A 336 -5.67 -15.31 8.62
C THR A 336 -6.05 -13.90 8.16
N ALA A 337 -7.31 -13.51 8.35
CA ALA A 337 -7.80 -12.19 7.98
C ALA A 337 -7.10 -11.08 8.78
N LEU A 338 -7.03 -11.20 10.10
CA LEU A 338 -6.40 -10.22 10.98
C LEU A 338 -4.91 -10.05 10.69
N SER A 339 -4.18 -11.15 10.47
CA SER A 339 -2.77 -11.06 10.11
C SER A 339 -2.55 -10.24 8.83
N ARG A 340 -3.40 -10.38 7.80
CA ARG A 340 -3.31 -9.61 6.56
C ARG A 340 -3.67 -8.14 6.75
N LEU A 341 -4.71 -7.86 7.52
CA LEU A 341 -5.12 -6.49 7.85
C LEU A 341 -3.98 -5.76 8.58
N TYR A 342 -3.35 -6.40 9.56
CA TYR A 342 -2.25 -5.78 10.28
C TYR A 342 -0.96 -5.64 9.46
N VAL A 343 -0.70 -6.52 8.49
CA VAL A 343 0.40 -6.31 7.53
C VAL A 343 0.19 -5.06 6.69
N SER A 344 -1.03 -4.82 6.20
CA SER A 344 -1.31 -3.63 5.38
C SER A 344 -1.19 -2.33 6.18
N GLU A 345 -1.33 -2.41 7.50
CA GLU A 345 -1.12 -1.30 8.44
C GLU A 345 0.32 -1.20 8.99
N MET A 346 1.25 -2.06 8.53
CA MET A 346 2.62 -2.17 9.05
C MET A 346 2.68 -2.45 10.56
N ASN A 347 1.70 -3.17 11.10
CA ASN A 347 1.65 -3.65 12.48
C ASN A 347 2.07 -5.14 12.54
N TYR A 348 3.36 -5.39 12.28
CA TYR A 348 3.89 -6.76 12.18
C TYR A 348 3.79 -7.54 13.49
N GLU A 349 3.88 -6.88 14.65
CA GLU A 349 3.73 -7.55 15.95
C GLU A 349 2.31 -8.13 16.14
N ALA A 350 1.27 -7.34 15.85
CA ALA A 350 -0.11 -7.82 15.88
C ALA A 350 -0.35 -8.90 14.81
N SER A 351 0.28 -8.77 13.65
CA SER A 351 0.21 -9.79 12.61
C SER A 351 0.80 -11.13 13.07
N ILE A 352 1.99 -11.12 13.67
CA ILE A 352 2.65 -12.31 14.25
C ILE A 352 1.77 -12.92 15.34
N HIS A 353 1.22 -12.10 16.24
CA HIS A 353 0.32 -12.57 17.29
C HIS A 353 -0.84 -13.39 16.72
N TRP A 354 -1.52 -12.87 15.71
CA TRP A 354 -2.64 -13.56 15.07
C TRP A 354 -2.19 -14.78 14.25
N THR A 355 -1.06 -14.71 13.55
CA THR A 355 -0.46 -15.87 12.85
C THR A 355 -0.18 -17.03 13.81
N LEU A 356 0.43 -16.76 14.96
CA LEU A 356 0.72 -17.79 15.97
C LEU A 356 -0.57 -18.39 16.54
N LYS A 357 -1.59 -17.57 16.79
CA LYS A 357 -2.89 -18.03 17.29
C LYS A 357 -3.61 -18.92 16.26
N GLY A 358 -3.58 -18.54 14.98
CA GLY A 358 -4.14 -19.35 13.89
C GLY A 358 -3.40 -20.67 13.70
N LYS A 359 -2.07 -20.63 13.73
CA LYS A 359 -1.20 -21.81 13.67
C LYS A 359 -1.47 -22.79 14.81
N GLN A 360 -1.60 -22.31 16.04
CA GLN A 360 -1.91 -23.14 17.19
C GLN A 360 -3.28 -23.83 17.04
N ALA A 361 -4.30 -23.09 16.58
CA ALA A 361 -5.62 -23.65 16.31
C ALA A 361 -5.59 -24.70 15.18
N ALA A 362 -4.76 -24.52 14.15
CA ALA A 362 -4.57 -25.50 13.09
C ALA A 362 -3.90 -26.80 13.59
N ILE A 363 -2.92 -26.68 14.51
CA ILE A 363 -2.30 -27.83 15.17
C ILE A 363 -3.33 -28.63 15.96
N GLU A 364 -4.17 -27.94 16.75
CA GLU A 364 -5.22 -28.56 17.57
C GLU A 364 -6.29 -29.28 16.73
N LYS A 365 -6.57 -28.77 15.53
CA LYS A 365 -7.48 -29.41 14.56
C LYS A 365 -6.81 -30.49 13.71
N HIS A 366 -5.53 -30.79 13.95
CA HIS A 366 -4.74 -31.75 13.16
C HIS A 366 -4.78 -31.44 11.66
N ASP A 367 -4.58 -30.16 11.32
CA ASP A 367 -4.61 -29.71 9.93
C ASP A 367 -3.48 -30.33 9.09
N SER A 368 -3.64 -30.27 7.77
CA SER A 368 -2.72 -30.88 6.82
C SER A 368 -1.30 -30.32 6.94
N VAL A 369 -0.31 -31.14 6.56
CA VAL A 369 1.10 -30.71 6.53
C VAL A 369 1.28 -29.50 5.60
N GLN A 370 0.53 -29.45 4.49
CA GLN A 370 0.51 -28.32 3.57
C GLN A 370 0.00 -27.04 4.24
N ASN A 371 -1.13 -27.09 4.96
CA ASN A 371 -1.65 -25.90 5.67
C ASN A 371 -0.70 -25.46 6.79
N MET A 372 -0.08 -26.41 7.49
CA MET A 372 0.95 -26.09 8.47
C MET A 372 2.16 -25.40 7.82
N LEU A 373 2.61 -25.83 6.64
CA LEU A 373 3.66 -25.14 5.90
C LEU A 373 3.30 -23.67 5.64
N LEU A 374 2.05 -23.37 5.24
CA LEU A 374 1.61 -22.00 4.97
C LEU A 374 1.74 -21.10 6.21
N TRP A 375 1.39 -21.61 7.39
CA TRP A 375 1.58 -20.87 8.65
C TRP A 375 3.05 -20.59 8.96
N GLU A 376 3.93 -21.56 8.72
CA GLU A 376 5.38 -21.41 8.97
C GLU A 376 6.02 -20.43 7.97
N LEU A 377 5.60 -20.46 6.70
CA LEU A 377 6.04 -19.51 5.68
C LEU A 377 5.59 -18.09 6.01
N GLN A 378 4.33 -17.91 6.41
CA GLN A 378 3.78 -16.62 6.81
C GLN A 378 4.48 -16.11 8.07
N GLU A 379 4.67 -16.95 9.08
CA GLU A 379 5.39 -16.57 10.30
C GLU A 379 6.82 -16.13 9.98
N LEU A 380 7.56 -16.87 9.14
CA LEU A 380 8.92 -16.49 8.78
C LEU A 380 8.93 -15.18 8.00
N GLY A 381 8.01 -15.03 7.04
CA GLY A 381 7.82 -13.80 6.29
C GLY A 381 7.67 -12.58 7.21
N LEU A 382 6.87 -12.71 8.28
CA LEU A 382 6.63 -11.65 9.27
C LEU A 382 7.80 -11.43 10.23
N ARG A 383 8.41 -12.50 10.74
CA ARG A 383 9.51 -12.39 11.71
C ARG A 383 10.77 -11.77 11.11
N LYS A 384 10.98 -11.94 9.81
CA LYS A 384 12.08 -11.28 9.07
C LYS A 384 12.04 -9.76 9.12
N HIS A 385 10.91 -9.14 9.47
CA HIS A 385 10.83 -7.70 9.71
C HIS A 385 11.57 -7.27 10.98
N PHE A 386 11.96 -8.21 11.84
CA PHE A 386 12.68 -8.01 13.10
C PHE A 386 14.08 -8.65 13.00
N PRO A 387 15.16 -7.84 12.85
CA PRO A 387 16.52 -8.35 12.68
C PRO A 387 17.01 -9.27 13.81
N ASP A 388 16.56 -9.00 15.04
CA ASP A 388 17.02 -9.66 16.26
C ASP A 388 16.05 -10.75 16.76
N ASP A 389 15.08 -11.18 15.94
CA ASP A 389 14.13 -12.23 16.33
C ASP A 389 14.83 -13.60 16.41
N SER A 390 14.93 -14.12 17.64
CA SER A 390 15.61 -15.37 17.96
C SER A 390 14.93 -16.62 17.36
N GLU A 391 13.68 -16.52 16.92
CA GLU A 391 12.94 -17.66 16.35
C GLU A 391 13.24 -17.87 14.85
N VAL A 392 13.77 -16.85 14.16
CA VAL A 392 14.05 -16.91 12.71
C VAL A 392 14.96 -18.09 12.33
N PRO A 393 16.11 -18.35 12.99
CA PRO A 393 16.98 -19.47 12.63
C PRO A 393 16.31 -20.82 12.79
N ALA A 394 15.52 -21.01 13.86
CA ALA A 394 14.83 -22.27 14.12
C ALA A 394 13.74 -22.53 13.07
N LEU A 395 12.99 -21.49 12.71
CA LEU A 395 11.93 -21.55 11.71
C LEU A 395 12.48 -21.82 10.30
N ALA A 396 13.56 -21.13 9.92
CA ALA A 396 14.26 -21.36 8.65
C ALA A 396 14.80 -22.80 8.56
N ALA A 397 15.41 -23.30 9.65
CA ALA A 397 15.86 -24.69 9.73
C ALA A 397 14.72 -25.70 9.62
N LYS A 398 13.54 -25.41 10.18
CA LYS A 398 12.36 -26.25 10.06
C LYS A 398 11.86 -26.30 8.61
N LEU A 399 11.74 -25.16 7.94
CA LEU A 399 11.34 -25.10 6.53
C LEU A 399 12.30 -25.91 5.64
N TRP A 400 13.61 -25.75 5.85
CA TRP A 400 14.64 -26.43 5.07
C TRP A 400 14.73 -27.94 5.35
N ASN A 401 14.80 -28.34 6.62
CA ASN A 401 15.08 -29.74 6.98
C ASN A 401 13.83 -30.62 7.04
N TYR A 402 12.67 -30.04 7.36
CA TYR A 402 11.43 -30.81 7.55
C TYR A 402 10.46 -30.65 6.38
N TYR A 403 10.14 -29.43 5.96
CA TYR A 403 9.12 -29.21 4.93
C TYR A 403 9.64 -29.44 3.51
N LEU A 404 10.82 -28.92 3.17
CA LEU A 404 11.37 -29.05 1.83
C LEU A 404 11.49 -30.51 1.34
N PRO A 405 11.96 -31.49 2.17
CA PRO A 405 11.99 -32.89 1.74
C PRO A 405 10.60 -33.54 1.68
N LYS A 406 9.64 -33.06 2.46
CA LYS A 406 8.28 -33.63 2.55
C LYS A 406 7.34 -33.09 1.47
N LEU A 407 7.58 -31.87 1.00
CA LEU A 407 6.77 -31.15 0.03
C LEU A 407 7.69 -30.55 -1.06
N PRO A 408 8.31 -31.38 -1.91
CA PRO A 408 9.22 -30.92 -2.96
C PRO A 408 8.56 -29.94 -3.94
N GLU A 409 7.25 -30.04 -4.15
CA GLU A 409 6.44 -29.12 -4.94
C GLU A 409 6.44 -27.69 -4.38
N ALA A 410 6.72 -27.50 -3.09
CA ALA A 410 6.78 -26.19 -2.44
C ALA A 410 8.19 -25.58 -2.44
N ARG A 411 9.18 -26.23 -3.08
CA ARG A 411 10.58 -25.78 -3.09
C ARG A 411 10.74 -24.32 -3.45
N SER A 412 10.16 -23.89 -4.57
CA SER A 412 10.33 -22.51 -5.07
C SER A 412 9.84 -21.48 -4.06
N ILE A 413 8.72 -21.75 -3.37
CA ILE A 413 8.15 -20.85 -2.37
C ILE A 413 9.01 -20.86 -1.09
N ILE A 414 9.46 -22.03 -0.64
CA ILE A 414 10.34 -22.15 0.53
C ILE A 414 11.66 -21.41 0.29
N GLU A 415 12.31 -21.64 -0.86
CA GLU A 415 13.56 -20.96 -1.23
C GLU A 415 13.35 -19.45 -1.37
N PHE A 416 12.24 -19.01 -1.96
CA PHE A 416 11.88 -17.60 -2.02
C PHE A 416 11.77 -16.95 -0.64
N VAL A 417 11.05 -17.58 0.29
CA VAL A 417 10.96 -17.08 1.67
C VAL A 417 12.29 -17.22 2.41
N LEU A 418 13.21 -18.11 2.04
CA LEU A 418 14.51 -18.21 2.73
C LEU A 418 15.57 -17.24 2.19
N LYS A 419 15.39 -16.71 0.98
CA LYS A 419 16.36 -15.86 0.26
C LYS A 419 16.92 -14.71 1.11
N ASP A 420 16.06 -14.01 1.85
CA ASP A 420 16.44 -12.84 2.65
C ASP A 420 16.69 -13.15 4.13
N VAL A 421 16.82 -14.43 4.51
CA VAL A 421 17.17 -14.81 5.89
C VAL A 421 18.67 -14.61 6.08
N THR A 422 19.04 -13.67 6.95
CA THR A 422 20.44 -13.35 7.27
C THR A 422 21.09 -14.37 8.20
N ALA A 423 20.30 -15.11 8.99
CA ALA A 423 20.81 -16.16 9.88
C ALA A 423 21.57 -17.24 9.08
N PRO A 424 22.72 -17.73 9.57
CA PRO A 424 23.54 -18.69 8.84
C PRO A 424 22.85 -20.04 8.72
N GLY A 425 22.78 -20.58 7.50
CA GLY A 425 22.24 -21.89 7.23
C GLY A 425 22.50 -22.38 5.80
N PRO A 426 22.06 -23.61 5.45
CA PRO A 426 22.24 -24.18 4.11
C PRO A 426 21.54 -23.38 3.01
N TRP A 427 20.53 -22.57 3.36
CA TRP A 427 19.84 -21.66 2.44
C TRP A 427 20.69 -20.45 2.00
N ASN A 428 21.75 -20.10 2.74
CA ASN A 428 22.68 -19.03 2.38
C ASN A 428 23.74 -19.49 1.36
N SER A 429 23.94 -20.81 1.24
CA SER A 429 24.94 -21.42 0.34
C SER A 429 24.37 -21.86 -1.01
N ALA A 430 23.05 -21.83 -1.15
CA ALA A 430 22.37 -22.05 -2.42
C ALA A 430 22.49 -20.77 -3.27
N VAL A 431 23.66 -20.54 -3.86
CA VAL A 431 23.81 -19.59 -4.96
C VAL A 431 23.09 -20.21 -6.16
N PRO A 432 22.03 -19.59 -6.72
CA PRO A 432 21.59 -19.97 -8.04
C PRO A 432 22.65 -19.45 -9.01
N GLU A 433 23.49 -20.34 -9.49
CA GLU A 433 24.20 -20.14 -10.75
C GLU A 433 23.12 -19.81 -11.79
N LEU A 434 23.28 -18.69 -12.50
CA LEU A 434 22.41 -18.33 -13.62
C LEU A 434 22.30 -19.54 -14.54
N VAL A 435 21.14 -20.20 -14.56
CA VAL A 435 20.77 -21.07 -15.68
C VAL A 435 20.37 -20.14 -16.81
N THR A 436 21.37 -19.66 -17.56
CA THR A 436 21.19 -19.35 -18.97
C THR A 436 20.93 -20.69 -19.67
N GLY A 437 19.68 -21.10 -19.72
CA GLY A 437 19.26 -22.36 -20.30
C GLY A 437 17.75 -22.36 -20.47
N THR A 438 17.34 -22.05 -21.70
CA THR A 438 15.96 -22.10 -22.21
C THR A 438 15.09 -23.19 -21.57
N ALA A 439 14.09 -22.77 -20.81
CA ALA A 439 12.90 -23.54 -20.52
C ALA A 439 11.69 -22.63 -20.80
N ALA A 440 10.98 -22.96 -21.88
CA ALA A 440 9.68 -22.41 -22.19
C ALA A 440 8.66 -22.90 -21.15
N ASP A 441 7.63 -22.07 -20.94
CA ASP A 441 6.44 -22.30 -20.10
C ASP A 441 6.67 -22.42 -18.59
N ALA A 442 6.76 -21.26 -17.94
CA ALA A 442 6.30 -21.07 -16.56
C ALA A 442 5.80 -19.62 -16.40
N SER A 443 4.52 -19.41 -16.69
CA SER A 443 3.81 -18.18 -16.35
C SER A 443 3.76 -18.02 -14.84
N SER A 444 4.60 -17.15 -14.27
CA SER A 444 4.51 -16.76 -12.86
C SER A 444 4.35 -15.25 -12.77
N GLY A 445 3.11 -14.85 -12.50
CA GLY A 445 2.77 -13.47 -12.18
C GLY A 445 3.44 -13.05 -10.88
N SER A 446 4.06 -11.88 -10.93
CA SER A 446 4.61 -11.06 -9.85
C SER A 446 3.54 -10.56 -8.85
N GLY A 447 2.59 -11.42 -8.48
CA GLY A 447 1.54 -11.12 -7.51
C GLY A 447 2.01 -11.43 -6.09
N LEU A 448 1.82 -10.47 -5.19
CA LEU A 448 1.77 -10.69 -3.75
C LEU A 448 1.00 -11.99 -3.49
N TRP A 449 1.66 -13.00 -2.92
CA TRP A 449 1.10 -14.35 -2.83
C TRP A 449 -0.24 -14.32 -2.07
N THR A 450 -1.33 -14.61 -2.78
CA THR A 450 -2.64 -14.92 -2.18
C THR A 450 -2.94 -16.40 -2.42
N PRO A 451 -3.58 -17.11 -1.46
CA PRO A 451 -3.91 -18.53 -1.58
C PRO A 451 -4.72 -18.90 -2.83
N GLU A 452 -5.45 -17.94 -3.41
CA GLU A 452 -6.21 -18.12 -4.66
C GLU A 452 -5.29 -18.40 -5.86
N SER A 453 -4.05 -17.90 -5.85
CA SER A 453 -3.04 -18.09 -6.90
C SER A 453 -2.61 -19.56 -7.04
N ALA A 454 -2.70 -20.33 -5.95
CA ALA A 454 -2.34 -21.75 -5.94
C ALA A 454 -3.42 -22.64 -6.60
N ALA A 455 -4.67 -22.19 -6.65
CA ALA A 455 -5.78 -22.93 -7.26
C ALA A 455 -5.73 -22.90 -8.80
N ALA A 456 -5.08 -21.91 -9.41
CA ALA A 456 -5.05 -21.74 -10.86
C ALA A 456 -3.99 -22.58 -11.59
N ALA A 457 -3.00 -23.15 -10.89
CA ALA A 457 -1.84 -23.80 -11.50
C ALA A 457 -1.87 -25.35 -11.50
N SER A 458 -2.97 -25.98 -11.08
CA SER A 458 -3.08 -27.45 -11.08
C SER A 458 -4.39 -27.92 -11.70
N GLY A 459 -4.30 -28.44 -12.91
CA GLY A 459 -5.37 -29.22 -13.52
C GLY A 459 -5.71 -30.42 -12.62
N SER A 460 -6.97 -30.49 -12.21
CA SER A 460 -7.64 -31.65 -11.61
C SER A 460 -7.08 -32.22 -10.30
N SER A 461 -7.37 -31.55 -9.19
CA SER A 461 -7.95 -32.25 -8.04
C SER A 461 -8.92 -31.30 -7.33
N LYS A 462 -10.13 -31.78 -7.03
CA LYS A 462 -11.21 -31.00 -6.41
C LYS A 462 -10.74 -30.50 -5.05
N LEU A 463 -10.28 -29.26 -5.01
CA LEU A 463 -10.06 -28.50 -3.78
C LEU A 463 -11.45 -28.19 -3.20
N TRP A 464 -11.77 -28.79 -2.07
CA TRP A 464 -12.97 -28.45 -1.31
C TRP A 464 -12.68 -27.18 -0.49
N LEU A 465 -13.51 -26.14 -0.70
CA LEU A 465 -13.52 -24.93 0.14
C LEU A 465 -14.55 -25.14 1.26
N PRO A 466 -14.26 -24.78 2.53
CA PRO A 466 -15.29 -24.71 3.56
C PRO A 466 -16.23 -23.53 3.23
N GLY A 467 -17.51 -23.83 2.95
CA GLY A 467 -18.53 -22.82 2.63
C GLY A 467 -19.38 -23.10 1.39
N SER A 468 -19.25 -24.26 0.73
CA SER A 468 -20.24 -24.72 -0.24
C SER A 468 -21.33 -25.55 0.44
N GLU A 469 -22.26 -24.87 1.11
CA GLU A 469 -23.72 -25.00 0.93
C GLU A 469 -24.35 -23.61 1.01
#